data_AF-A0A067NXW6-F1
#
_entry.id   AF-A0A067NXW6-F1
#
_cell.length_a   1.000
_cell.length_b   1.000
_cell.length_c   1.000
_cell.angle_alpha   90.00
_cell.angle_beta   90.00
_cell.angle_gamma   90.00
#
_symmetry.space_group_name_H-M   'P 1'
#
loop_
_entity.id
_entity.type
_entity.pdbx_description
1 polymer ?
#
loop_
_entity_poly.entity_id
_entity_poly.type
_entity_poly.pdbx_seq_one_letter_code
_entity_poly.pdbx_strand_id
1 'polypeptide(L)'
;MDPLSMTAAIVTFIDIANRIKFFVDRLSESRQTLKDLARHIVNELHELRVLCQRQEELHSGLPLGHDPLTTSLQNLHSELKAVLERCLKLVEPPKRSRLGMIKNMLIAWIKNPKIEAEISRLRDHVSSLHRQFAYITSMRLQNIEKCLLVDQMERRAGMHQMDRLFYRLFIDSYTSGINPPPFMDDAMDSQFLRWQTQKVVDLLSCVWAKRAFIPQDFDRVLDFKTGHCTRVLPPPPSSSEFPEASRIRLVATEVFQTIQLLDSAPSDISMLYGARQLLRLDAYLWELGLSNHAAVLNNWIITIYRRLASSHRKFTPCVSHALGNLIVFGSGTPEWLDICKSTIVMICEEVVDTHTDDVGSLCIAATMHRYASKLAEYGLHDYAIEVERQSFALQRRVRLVLAQSGEVQSGLESKEEFYWATYLEAICLGQLAQSLTATCQHPEALVSGNGAIACT
;
A
#
# COMPACT_ATOMS: atom_id res chain seq x y z
N MET A 1 40.88 -12.94 13.71
CA MET A 1 40.15 -13.40 12.52
C MET A 1 40.07 -12.21 11.60
N ASP A 2 40.54 -12.33 10.35
CA ASP A 2 39.98 -11.47 9.30
C ASP A 2 38.46 -11.58 9.39
N PRO A 3 37.68 -10.52 9.16
CA PRO A 3 36.22 -10.57 9.15
C PRO A 3 35.71 -11.35 7.92
N LEU A 4 36.18 -12.58 7.76
CA LEU A 4 35.41 -13.67 7.19
C LEU A 4 34.03 -13.58 7.86
N SER A 5 33.07 -13.15 7.05
CA SER A 5 31.71 -12.79 7.44
C SER A 5 31.20 -13.71 8.55
N MET A 6 30.54 -13.16 9.57
CA MET A 6 29.99 -13.94 10.68
C MET A 6 29.10 -15.07 10.17
N THR A 7 28.42 -14.85 9.04
CA THR A 7 27.69 -15.87 8.29
C THR A 7 28.58 -17.04 7.86
N ALA A 8 29.79 -16.80 7.33
CA ALA A 8 30.74 -17.84 6.95
C ALA A 8 31.22 -18.68 8.16
N ALA A 9 31.45 -18.04 9.31
CA ALA A 9 31.79 -18.74 10.55
C ALA A 9 30.64 -19.66 11.00
N ILE A 10 29.40 -19.17 10.96
CA ILE A 10 28.21 -19.95 11.34
C ILE A 10 27.96 -21.10 10.36
N VAL A 11 28.18 -20.93 9.06
CA VAL A 11 28.11 -22.03 8.08
C VAL A 11 29.11 -23.14 8.44
N THR A 12 30.31 -22.77 8.87
CA THR A 12 31.30 -23.75 9.36
C THR A 12 30.80 -24.46 10.63
N PHE A 13 30.11 -23.76 11.53
CA PHE A 13 29.55 -24.35 12.75
C PHE A 13 28.43 -25.34 12.43
N ILE A 14 27.58 -25.01 11.47
CA ILE A 14 26.50 -25.88 10.98
C ILE A 14 27.09 -27.17 10.37
N ASP A 15 28.18 -27.10 9.59
CA ASP A 15 28.84 -28.30 9.07
C ASP A 15 29.36 -29.19 10.21
N ILE A 16 30.04 -28.61 11.21
CA ILE A 16 30.53 -29.35 12.38
C ILE A 16 29.37 -29.99 13.15
N ALA A 17 28.28 -29.25 13.40
CA ALA A 17 27.11 -29.76 14.10
C ALA A 17 26.40 -30.88 13.33
N ASN A 18 26.29 -30.78 12.00
CA ASN A 18 25.75 -31.85 11.16
C ASN A 18 26.61 -33.12 11.20
N ARG A 19 27.94 -32.99 11.27
CA ARG A 19 28.83 -34.14 11.48
C ARG A 19 28.61 -34.78 12.85
N ILE A 20 28.49 -33.99 13.91
CA ILE A 20 28.16 -34.49 15.26
C ILE A 20 26.82 -35.25 15.22
N LYS A 21 25.78 -34.65 14.63
CA LYS A 21 24.46 -35.28 14.46
C LYS A 21 24.56 -36.61 13.71
N PHE A 22 25.28 -36.66 12.59
CA PHE A 22 25.48 -37.89 11.81
C PHE A 22 26.12 -39.01 12.67
N PHE A 23 27.12 -38.69 13.48
CA PHE A 23 27.72 -39.66 14.39
C PHE A 23 26.77 -40.11 15.49
N VAL A 24 26.02 -39.18 16.08
CA VAL A 24 24.99 -39.50 17.08
C VAL A 24 23.95 -40.43 16.49
N ASP A 25 23.41 -40.11 15.31
CA ASP A 25 22.37 -40.91 14.64
C ASP A 25 22.84 -42.35 14.40
N ARG A 26 24.11 -42.52 14.02
CA ARG A 26 24.74 -43.83 13.79
C ARG A 26 25.01 -44.63 15.07
N LEU A 27 25.29 -43.96 16.20
CA LEU A 27 25.62 -44.62 17.47
C LEU A 27 24.39 -44.95 18.33
N SER A 28 23.23 -44.35 18.05
CA SER A 28 22.12 -44.28 19.01
C SER A 28 20.78 -44.82 18.49
N GLU A 29 20.74 -46.05 17.98
CA GLU A 29 19.45 -46.72 17.72
C GLU A 29 18.53 -46.72 18.96
N SER A 30 19.09 -46.66 20.18
CA SER A 30 18.35 -46.70 21.45
C SER A 30 18.28 -45.40 22.25
N ARG A 31 18.91 -44.28 21.84
CA ARG A 31 18.96 -43.04 22.65
C ARG A 31 18.38 -41.82 21.93
N GLN A 32 17.06 -41.71 22.00
CA GLN A 32 16.31 -40.60 21.42
C GLN A 32 16.76 -39.23 21.95
N THR A 33 17.09 -39.12 23.25
CA THR A 33 17.52 -37.86 23.88
C THR A 33 18.74 -37.24 23.20
N LEU A 34 19.75 -38.06 22.86
CA LEU A 34 20.98 -37.57 22.22
C LEU A 34 20.72 -37.08 20.79
N LYS A 35 19.85 -37.79 20.06
CA LYS A 35 19.39 -37.38 18.72
C LYS A 35 18.66 -36.04 18.77
N ASP A 36 17.80 -35.87 19.76
CA ASP A 36 17.03 -34.64 19.94
C ASP A 36 17.94 -33.46 20.31
N LEU A 37 18.94 -33.67 21.18
CA LEU A 37 19.94 -32.66 21.51
C LEU A 37 20.78 -32.23 20.30
N ALA A 38 21.28 -33.19 19.51
CA ALA A 38 22.06 -32.89 18.31
C ALA A 38 21.22 -32.16 17.25
N ARG A 39 19.95 -32.55 17.09
CA ARG A 39 18.99 -31.85 16.21
C ARG A 39 18.75 -30.42 16.67
N HIS A 40 18.60 -30.19 17.98
CA HIS A 40 18.39 -28.86 18.55
C HIS A 40 19.56 -27.92 18.26
N ILE A 41 20.80 -28.39 18.45
CA ILE A 41 22.01 -27.61 18.15
C ILE A 41 22.04 -27.18 16.68
N VAL A 42 21.74 -28.10 15.75
CA VAL A 42 21.70 -27.79 14.31
C VAL A 42 20.63 -26.74 14.01
N ASN A 43 19.43 -26.88 14.58
CA ASN A 43 18.34 -25.93 14.36
C ASN A 43 18.69 -24.54 14.89
N GLU A 44 19.20 -24.42 16.11
CA GLU A 44 19.57 -23.12 16.69
C GLU A 44 20.70 -22.43 15.91
N LEU A 45 21.68 -23.19 15.39
CA LEU A 45 22.73 -22.65 14.53
C LEU A 45 22.18 -22.17 13.18
N HIS A 46 21.15 -22.84 12.63
CA HIS A 46 20.45 -22.35 11.44
C HIS A 46 19.70 -21.03 11.70
N GLU A 47 19.00 -20.93 12.84
CA GLU A 47 18.33 -19.69 13.20
C GLU A 47 19.35 -18.56 13.45
N LEU A 48 20.48 -18.87 14.08
CA LEU A 48 21.58 -17.92 14.27
C LEU A 48 22.15 -17.42 12.94
N ARG A 49 22.25 -18.29 11.92
CA ARG A 49 22.65 -17.90 10.56
C ARG A 49 21.68 -16.87 9.97
N VAL A 50 20.37 -17.12 10.08
CA VAL A 50 19.34 -16.20 9.57
C VAL A 50 19.45 -14.83 10.25
N LEU A 51 19.68 -14.81 11.56
CA LEU A 51 19.91 -13.56 12.30
C LEU A 51 21.16 -12.81 11.81
N CYS A 52 22.25 -13.51 11.53
CA CYS A 52 23.48 -12.89 11.04
C CYS A 52 23.36 -12.35 9.61
N GLN A 53 22.67 -13.06 8.72
CA GLN A 53 22.39 -12.59 7.37
C GLN A 53 21.58 -11.29 7.37
N ARG A 54 20.53 -11.23 8.21
CA ARG A 54 19.74 -9.99 8.41
C ARG A 54 20.59 -8.85 8.96
N GLN A 55 21.56 -9.14 9.84
CA GLN A 55 22.46 -8.12 10.35
C GLN A 55 23.44 -7.62 9.28
N GLU A 56 24.02 -8.49 8.46
CA GLU A 56 24.96 -8.10 7.39
C GLU A 56 24.29 -7.18 6.37
N GLU A 57 23.02 -7.43 6.01
CA GLU A 57 22.21 -6.54 5.15
C GLU A 57 22.04 -5.13 5.75
N LEU A 58 21.85 -5.05 7.07
CA LEU A 58 21.65 -3.79 7.80
C LEU A 58 22.93 -2.98 8.04
N HIS A 59 24.12 -3.61 7.98
CA HIS A 59 25.38 -3.02 8.46
C HIS A 59 26.38 -2.68 7.34
N SER A 60 25.96 -2.61 6.08
CA SER A 60 26.82 -2.28 4.94
C SER A 60 27.51 -0.91 4.98
N GLY A 61 27.37 -0.11 6.06
CA GLY A 61 27.95 1.24 6.18
C GLY A 61 28.59 1.65 7.51
N LEU A 62 28.60 0.83 8.58
CA LEU A 62 29.20 1.24 9.88
C LEU A 62 30.42 0.36 10.27
N PRO A 63 31.57 0.96 10.63
CA PRO A 63 32.75 0.21 11.05
C PRO A 63 32.50 -0.51 12.39
N LEU A 64 32.55 -1.86 12.36
CA LEU A 64 32.50 -2.70 13.55
C LEU A 64 33.80 -2.52 14.36
N GLY A 65 33.72 -1.75 15.45
CA GLY A 65 34.69 -1.89 16.55
C GLY A 65 34.59 -3.28 17.17
N HIS A 66 35.64 -3.73 17.86
CA HIS A 66 35.75 -5.06 18.50
C HIS A 66 34.44 -5.48 19.20
N ASP A 67 33.68 -6.36 18.55
CA ASP A 67 32.37 -6.81 19.04
C ASP A 67 32.59 -8.00 20.00
N PRO A 68 32.13 -7.95 21.27
CA PRO A 68 32.19 -9.08 22.22
C PRO A 68 31.61 -10.38 21.63
N LEU A 69 30.74 -10.25 20.63
CA LEU A 69 30.14 -11.33 19.88
C LEU A 69 31.17 -12.16 19.09
N THR A 70 32.23 -11.55 18.57
CA THR A 70 33.28 -12.25 17.83
C THR A 70 34.05 -13.20 18.74
N THR A 71 34.36 -12.79 19.97
CA THR A 71 35.03 -13.64 20.97
C THR A 71 34.14 -14.82 21.36
N SER A 72 32.85 -14.56 21.56
CA SER A 72 31.85 -15.60 21.84
C SER A 72 31.71 -16.64 20.71
N LEU A 73 31.72 -16.22 19.44
CA LEU A 73 31.72 -17.14 18.30
C LEU A 73 33.00 -17.98 18.20
N GLN A 74 34.16 -17.39 18.53
CA GLN A 74 35.43 -18.13 18.55
C GLN A 74 35.43 -19.22 19.63
N ASN A 75 34.89 -18.92 20.81
CA ASN A 75 34.74 -19.90 21.89
C ASN A 75 33.82 -21.05 21.46
N LEU A 76 32.68 -20.74 20.85
CA LEU A 76 31.76 -21.75 20.31
C LEU A 76 32.45 -22.64 19.25
N HIS A 77 33.26 -22.06 18.37
CA HIS A 77 34.01 -22.82 17.38
C HIS A 77 34.93 -23.86 18.04
N SER A 78 35.70 -23.43 19.04
CA SER A 78 36.59 -24.31 19.80
C SER A 78 35.83 -25.42 20.53
N GLU A 79 34.66 -25.12 21.11
CA GLU A 79 33.81 -26.11 21.77
C GLU A 79 33.23 -27.13 20.78
N LEU A 80 32.66 -26.68 19.66
CA LEU A 80 32.13 -27.54 18.59
C LEU A 80 33.19 -28.49 18.06
N LYS A 81 34.40 -27.98 17.81
CA LYS A 81 35.53 -28.78 17.33
C LYS A 81 35.96 -29.80 18.39
N ALA A 82 36.03 -29.41 19.66
CA ALA A 82 36.41 -30.32 20.74
C ALA A 82 35.39 -31.46 20.93
N VAL A 83 34.09 -31.18 20.82
CA VAL A 83 33.03 -32.21 20.88
C VAL A 83 33.13 -33.14 19.66
N LEU A 84 33.32 -32.61 18.45
CA LEU A 84 33.48 -33.42 17.24
C LEU A 84 34.70 -34.35 17.34
N GLU A 85 35.86 -33.85 17.78
CA GLU A 85 37.07 -34.68 17.95
C GLU A 85 36.85 -35.82 18.95
N ARG A 86 36.05 -35.60 20.00
CA ARG A 86 35.70 -36.65 20.96
C ARG A 86 34.73 -37.66 20.37
N CYS A 87 33.73 -37.22 19.61
CA CYS A 87 32.84 -38.09 18.85
C CYS A 87 33.63 -38.99 17.88
N LEU A 88 34.59 -38.42 17.15
CA LEU A 88 35.44 -39.17 16.21
C LEU A 88 36.30 -40.23 16.91
N LYS A 89 36.93 -39.89 18.06
CA LYS A 89 37.72 -40.83 18.86
C LYS A 89 36.93 -42.04 19.39
N LEU A 90 35.61 -41.96 19.42
CA LEU A 90 34.74 -43.08 19.82
C LEU A 90 34.37 -43.98 18.65
N VAL A 91 34.41 -43.44 17.44
CA VAL A 91 34.00 -44.13 16.21
C VAL A 91 35.18 -44.77 15.50
N GLU A 92 36.40 -44.26 15.68
CA GLU A 92 37.61 -44.86 15.08
C GLU A 92 37.76 -46.33 15.50
N PRO A 93 37.62 -47.29 14.55
CA PRO A 93 37.75 -48.68 14.87
C PRO A 93 39.24 -48.99 15.09
N PRO A 94 39.67 -49.50 16.26
CA PRO A 94 40.98 -50.09 16.37
C PRO A 94 41.06 -51.25 15.37
N LYS A 95 42.10 -51.24 14.54
CA LYS A 95 42.42 -52.33 13.60
C LYS A 95 42.71 -53.61 14.39
N ARG A 96 41.70 -54.40 14.83
CA ARG A 96 41.82 -55.82 15.27
C ARG A 96 40.53 -56.43 15.85
N SER A 97 40.25 -57.67 15.40
CA SER A 97 39.45 -58.77 15.98
C SER A 97 37.99 -58.51 16.41
N ARG A 98 37.10 -59.50 16.21
CA ARG A 98 35.67 -59.47 16.57
C ARG A 98 35.41 -59.14 18.06
N LEU A 99 36.34 -59.48 18.96
CA LEU A 99 36.26 -59.14 20.39
C LEU A 99 36.51 -57.64 20.66
N GLY A 100 37.29 -56.97 19.81
CA GLY A 100 37.49 -55.53 19.86
C GLY A 100 36.19 -54.76 19.62
N MET A 101 35.34 -55.27 18.72
CA MET A 101 34.03 -54.66 18.41
C MET A 101 33.11 -54.61 19.64
N ILE A 102 33.00 -55.71 20.39
CA ILE A 102 32.16 -55.80 21.60
C ILE A 102 32.70 -54.89 22.71
N LYS A 103 34.02 -54.89 22.91
CA LYS A 103 34.67 -54.00 23.89
C LYS A 103 34.46 -52.52 23.54
N ASN A 104 34.52 -52.16 22.27
CA ASN A 104 34.26 -50.80 21.82
C ASN A 104 32.79 -50.42 21.96
N MET A 105 31.86 -51.34 21.74
CA MET A 105 30.42 -51.12 21.99
C MET A 105 30.16 -50.84 23.48
N LEU A 106 30.79 -51.61 24.38
CA LEU A 106 30.73 -51.39 25.83
C LEU A 106 31.40 -50.08 26.25
N ILE A 107 32.56 -49.72 25.68
CA ILE A 107 33.23 -48.45 25.94
C ILE A 107 32.40 -47.27 25.43
N ALA A 108 31.79 -47.38 24.25
CA ALA A 108 30.88 -46.38 23.69
C ALA A 108 29.63 -46.23 24.56
N TRP A 109 29.14 -47.33 25.13
CA TRP A 109 28.01 -47.34 26.06
C TRP A 109 28.34 -46.71 27.42
N ILE A 110 29.52 -47.00 27.99
CA ILE A 110 30.00 -46.45 29.27
C ILE A 110 30.40 -44.97 29.16
N LYS A 111 30.99 -44.54 28.03
CA LYS A 111 31.39 -43.13 27.80
C LYS A 111 30.24 -42.24 27.33
N ASN A 112 29.10 -42.83 26.99
CA ASN A 112 27.89 -42.16 26.52
C ASN A 112 27.38 -41.01 27.44
N PRO A 113 27.24 -41.17 28.78
CA PRO A 113 26.78 -40.08 29.64
C PRO A 113 27.71 -38.86 29.64
N LYS A 114 29.02 -39.05 29.40
CA LYS A 114 29.96 -37.93 29.30
C LYS A 114 29.77 -37.13 28.01
N ILE A 115 29.56 -37.83 26.89
CA ILE A 115 29.28 -37.20 25.58
C ILE A 115 27.93 -36.51 25.60
N GLU A 116 26.93 -37.13 26.21
CA GLU A 116 25.60 -36.55 26.41
C GLU A 116 25.67 -35.27 27.26
N ALA A 117 26.42 -35.28 28.36
CA ALA A 117 26.66 -34.07 29.16
C ALA A 117 27.40 -32.98 28.39
N GLU A 118 28.37 -33.33 27.53
CA GLU A 118 29.10 -32.37 26.71
C GLU A 118 28.24 -31.79 25.58
N ILE A 119 27.42 -32.61 24.92
CA ILE A 119 26.44 -32.17 23.91
C ILE A 119 25.37 -31.29 24.57
N SER A 120 24.93 -31.62 25.80
CA SER A 120 24.01 -30.77 26.56
C SER A 120 24.62 -29.41 26.88
N ARG A 121 25.87 -29.36 27.35
CA ARG A 121 26.58 -28.09 27.59
C ARG A 121 26.74 -27.25 26.32
N LEU A 122 27.08 -27.92 25.22
CA LEU A 122 27.18 -27.27 23.91
C LEU A 122 25.84 -26.67 23.48
N ARG A 123 24.74 -27.39 23.68
CA ARG A 123 23.38 -26.89 23.45
C ARG A 123 23.10 -25.66 24.29
N ASP A 124 23.37 -25.69 25.59
CA ASP A 124 23.15 -24.54 26.47
C ASP A 124 23.97 -23.31 26.04
N HIS A 125 25.19 -23.53 25.56
CA HIS A 125 26.04 -22.47 25.01
C HIS A 125 25.45 -21.88 23.71
N VAL A 126 25.04 -22.72 22.76
CA VAL A 126 24.41 -22.28 21.50
C VAL A 126 23.12 -21.50 21.78
N SER A 127 22.27 -22.01 22.68
CA SER A 127 21.05 -21.31 23.11
C SER A 127 21.37 -19.95 23.74
N SER A 128 22.43 -19.87 24.57
CA SER A 128 22.87 -18.61 25.18
C SER A 128 23.31 -17.60 24.12
N LEU A 129 24.10 -18.02 23.14
CA LEU A 129 24.53 -17.17 22.04
C LEU A 129 23.36 -16.71 21.17
N HIS A 130 22.44 -17.60 20.85
CA HIS A 130 21.24 -17.24 20.13
C HIS A 130 20.46 -16.13 20.86
N ARG A 131 20.26 -16.25 22.17
CA ARG A 131 19.60 -15.21 22.99
C ARG A 131 20.35 -13.88 22.97
N GLN A 132 21.68 -13.92 23.09
CA GLN A 132 22.51 -12.70 23.02
C GLN A 132 22.38 -12.01 21.65
N PHE A 133 22.44 -12.77 20.57
CA PHE A 133 22.25 -12.26 19.21
C PHE A 133 20.86 -11.68 18.99
N ALA A 134 19.81 -12.38 19.43
CA ALA A 134 18.44 -11.89 19.35
C ALA A 134 18.26 -10.58 20.12
N TYR A 135 18.82 -10.49 21.33
CA TYR A 135 18.78 -9.29 22.16
C TYR A 135 19.51 -8.11 21.49
N ILE A 136 20.74 -8.31 21.02
CA ILE A 136 21.52 -7.26 20.33
C ILE A 136 20.80 -6.80 19.06
N THR A 137 20.25 -7.74 18.28
CA THR A 137 19.47 -7.41 17.06
C THR A 137 18.24 -6.57 17.41
N SER A 138 17.50 -6.94 18.45
CA SER A 138 16.33 -6.19 18.92
C SER A 138 16.71 -4.78 19.39
N MET A 139 17.77 -4.64 20.18
CA MET A 139 18.27 -3.34 20.62
C MET A 139 18.69 -2.43 19.45
N ARG A 140 19.36 -3.00 18.43
CA ARG A 140 19.76 -2.26 17.24
C ARG A 140 18.55 -1.83 16.40
N LEU A 141 17.56 -2.70 16.21
CA LEU A 141 16.30 -2.34 15.54
C LEU A 141 15.56 -1.23 16.27
N GLN A 142 15.46 -1.30 17.60
CA GLN A 142 14.87 -0.23 18.41
C GLN A 142 15.65 1.08 18.30
N ASN A 143 16.98 1.03 18.21
CA ASN A 143 17.78 2.23 18.01
C ASN A 143 17.61 2.82 16.61
N ILE A 144 17.53 2.00 15.57
CA ILE A 144 17.20 2.45 14.20
C ILE A 144 15.80 3.07 14.19
N GLU A 145 14.82 2.43 14.81
CA GLU A 145 13.46 2.96 14.97
C GLU A 145 13.47 4.31 15.71
N LYS A 146 14.23 4.45 16.79
CA LYS A 146 14.40 5.73 17.50
C LYS A 146 15.07 6.79 16.64
N CYS A 147 16.11 6.47 15.89
CA CYS A 147 16.76 7.41 14.97
C CYS A 147 15.80 7.85 13.85
N LEU A 148 15.03 6.91 13.30
CA LEU A 148 13.98 7.20 12.32
C LEU A 148 12.85 8.05 12.92
N LEU A 149 12.50 7.85 14.19
CA LEU A 149 11.50 8.66 14.91
C LEU A 149 12.00 10.08 15.16
N VAL A 150 13.29 10.28 15.46
CA VAL A 150 13.89 11.61 15.63
C VAL A 150 13.93 12.36 14.29
N ASP A 151 14.35 11.70 13.21
CA ASP A 151 14.33 12.25 11.85
C ASP A 151 12.88 12.53 11.39
N GLN A 152 11.92 11.66 11.73
CA GLN A 152 10.49 11.90 11.53
C GLN A 152 9.95 13.07 12.36
N MET A 153 10.47 13.34 13.56
CA MET A 153 10.03 14.47 14.38
C MET A 153 10.53 15.79 13.83
N GLU A 154 11.78 15.86 13.36
CA GLU A 154 12.31 17.06 12.69
C GLU A 154 11.59 17.29 11.35
N ARG A 155 11.35 16.23 10.57
CA ARG A 155 10.51 16.33 9.36
C ARG A 155 9.07 16.72 9.69
N ARG A 156 8.45 16.19 10.75
CA ARG A 156 7.09 16.60 11.20
C ARG A 156 7.04 18.04 11.66
N ALA A 157 8.08 18.55 12.34
CA ALA A 157 8.13 19.96 12.73
C ALA A 157 8.18 20.86 11.49
N GLY A 158 9.00 20.50 10.48
CA GLY A 158 9.01 21.14 9.18
C GLY A 158 7.67 21.03 8.44
N MET A 159 7.02 19.85 8.48
CA MET A 159 5.70 19.61 7.89
C MET A 159 4.63 20.47 8.57
N HIS A 160 4.60 20.55 9.90
CA HIS A 160 3.63 21.37 10.62
C HIS A 160 3.84 22.86 10.35
N GLN A 161 5.09 23.30 10.16
CA GLN A 161 5.38 24.68 9.78
C GLN A 161 4.91 25.00 8.36
N MET A 162 5.14 24.10 7.39
CA MET A 162 4.64 24.25 6.03
C MET A 162 3.12 24.11 5.92
N ASP A 163 2.51 23.13 6.59
CA ASP A 163 1.04 22.99 6.71
C ASP A 163 0.44 24.31 7.20
N ARG A 164 1.01 24.91 8.25
CA ARG A 164 0.51 26.16 8.82
C ARG A 164 0.65 27.35 7.86
N LEU A 165 1.72 27.39 7.07
CA LEU A 165 1.93 28.42 6.05
C LEU A 165 0.98 28.25 4.86
N PHE A 166 0.77 27.01 4.40
CA PHE A 166 -0.15 26.69 3.31
C PHE A 166 -1.61 26.90 3.72
N TYR A 167 -2.02 26.43 4.90
CA TYR A 167 -3.36 26.68 5.43
C TYR A 167 -3.62 28.19 5.59
N ARG A 168 -2.63 28.99 6.03
CA ARG A 168 -2.77 30.45 6.07
C ARG A 168 -2.93 31.04 4.68
N LEU A 169 -2.05 30.70 3.74
CA LEU A 169 -2.11 31.20 2.37
C LEU A 169 -3.44 30.85 1.67
N PHE A 170 -3.96 29.65 1.88
CA PHE A 170 -5.23 29.22 1.30
C PHE A 170 -6.45 29.82 2.00
N ILE A 171 -6.48 29.87 3.34
CA ILE A 171 -7.60 30.47 4.08
C ILE A 171 -7.65 31.99 3.85
N ASP A 172 -6.49 32.67 3.87
CA ASP A 172 -6.41 34.11 3.64
C ASP A 172 -6.79 34.45 2.20
N SER A 173 -6.44 33.63 1.21
CA SER A 173 -6.87 33.80 -0.18
C SER A 173 -8.37 33.51 -0.37
N TYR A 174 -8.90 32.47 0.28
CA TYR A 174 -10.31 32.09 0.19
C TYR A 174 -11.23 33.11 0.88
N THR A 175 -10.82 33.67 2.02
CA THR A 175 -11.62 34.65 2.78
C THR A 175 -11.52 36.07 2.23
N SER A 176 -10.42 36.43 1.57
CA SER A 176 -10.25 37.76 0.97
C SER A 176 -10.79 37.87 -0.46
N GLY A 177 -11.14 36.76 -1.12
CA GLY A 177 -11.52 36.74 -2.54
C GLY A 177 -10.38 37.13 -3.48
N ILE A 178 -9.18 37.35 -2.94
CA ILE A 178 -7.97 37.60 -3.71
C ILE A 178 -7.41 36.23 -4.07
N ASN A 179 -7.50 35.88 -5.36
CA ASN A 179 -6.81 34.71 -5.90
C ASN A 179 -5.39 34.65 -5.35
N PRO A 180 -4.89 33.46 -4.95
CA PRO A 180 -3.54 33.38 -4.44
C PRO A 180 -2.62 33.97 -5.52
N PRO A 181 -1.64 34.82 -5.14
CA PRO A 181 -0.77 35.46 -6.10
C PRO A 181 -0.24 34.41 -7.09
N PRO A 182 -0.23 34.68 -8.42
CA PRO A 182 0.18 33.72 -9.45
C PRO A 182 1.68 33.36 -9.41
N PHE A 183 2.33 33.55 -8.26
CA PHE A 183 3.75 33.42 -8.00
C PHE A 183 4.15 32.07 -7.37
N MET A 184 3.30 31.04 -7.46
CA MET A 184 3.80 29.67 -7.23
C MET A 184 4.56 29.25 -8.49
N ASP A 185 5.88 29.43 -8.44
CA ASP A 185 6.84 28.91 -9.41
C ASP A 185 6.64 27.38 -9.56
N ASP A 186 6.91 26.80 -10.74
CA ASP A 186 6.72 25.36 -11.00
C ASP A 186 7.53 24.48 -10.00
N ALA A 187 8.59 25.06 -9.43
CA ALA A 187 9.37 24.47 -8.34
C ALA A 187 8.57 24.28 -7.04
N MET A 188 7.64 25.17 -6.72
CA MET A 188 6.80 25.08 -5.51
C MET A 188 5.69 24.03 -5.69
N ASP A 189 5.11 23.93 -6.88
CA ASP A 189 4.07 22.92 -7.18
C ASP A 189 4.65 21.50 -7.14
N SER A 190 5.86 21.32 -7.67
CA SER A 190 6.57 20.03 -7.60
C SER A 190 7.04 19.67 -6.19
N GLN A 191 7.55 20.65 -5.41
CA GLN A 191 7.87 20.43 -3.99
C GLN A 191 6.63 20.08 -3.16
N PHE A 192 5.51 20.74 -3.42
CA PHE A 192 4.24 20.43 -2.77
C PHE A 192 3.76 19.02 -3.13
N LEU A 193 3.77 18.63 -4.41
CA LEU A 193 3.40 17.27 -4.81
C LEU A 193 4.29 16.22 -4.14
N ARG A 194 5.61 16.45 -4.11
CA ARG A 194 6.57 15.56 -3.43
C ARG A 194 6.24 15.42 -1.95
N TRP A 195 5.96 16.53 -1.28
CA TRP A 195 5.61 16.54 0.14
C TRP A 195 4.33 15.75 0.44
N GLN A 196 3.31 15.89 -0.39
CA GLN A 196 2.06 15.16 -0.23
C GLN A 196 2.20 13.66 -0.47
N THR A 197 2.96 13.32 -1.50
CA THR A 197 3.27 11.94 -1.79
C THR A 197 4.04 11.30 -0.63
N GLN A 198 4.97 12.03 0.00
CA GLN A 198 5.65 11.56 1.20
C GLN A 198 4.70 11.34 2.39
N LYS A 199 3.72 12.22 2.61
CA LYS A 199 2.66 12.00 3.63
C LYS A 199 1.92 10.68 3.40
N VAL A 200 1.60 10.36 2.14
CA VAL A 200 0.93 9.11 1.78
C VAL A 200 1.86 7.90 2.04
N VAL A 201 3.18 8.00 1.80
CA VAL A 201 4.15 6.94 2.17
C VAL A 201 4.14 6.67 3.65
N ASP A 202 4.24 7.72 4.45
CA ASP A 202 4.39 7.59 5.89
C ASP A 202 3.16 6.88 6.47
N LEU A 203 1.98 7.21 5.93
CA LEU A 203 0.71 6.56 6.27
C LEU A 203 0.68 5.10 5.82
N LEU A 204 1.06 4.80 4.58
CA LEU A 204 1.08 3.42 4.08
C LEU A 204 2.11 2.56 4.78
N SER A 205 3.25 3.12 5.14
CA SER A 205 4.28 2.47 5.95
C SER A 205 3.76 2.18 7.36
N CYS A 206 2.96 3.06 7.95
CA CYS A 206 2.25 2.79 9.20
C CYS A 206 1.20 1.67 9.06
N VAL A 207 0.47 1.61 7.93
CA VAL A 207 -0.51 0.56 7.64
C VAL A 207 0.20 -0.79 7.38
N TRP A 208 1.30 -0.77 6.65
CA TRP A 208 2.17 -1.91 6.36
C TRP A 208 2.84 -2.46 7.62
N ALA A 209 3.37 -1.61 8.49
CA ALA A 209 3.99 -2.03 9.75
C ALA A 209 3.00 -2.74 10.69
N LYS A 210 1.70 -2.45 10.57
CA LYS A 210 0.64 -3.08 11.38
C LYS A 210 0.12 -4.40 10.81
N ARG A 211 0.48 -4.79 9.58
CA ARG A 211 -0.07 -5.97 8.89
C ARG A 211 1.04 -6.80 8.27
N ALA A 212 1.30 -7.99 8.82
CA ALA A 212 2.27 -8.93 8.27
C ALA A 212 1.73 -9.55 6.96
N PHE A 213 2.47 -9.41 5.86
CA PHE A 213 2.07 -9.95 4.55
C PHE A 213 3.00 -11.08 4.07
N ILE A 214 2.42 -12.13 3.50
CA ILE A 214 3.14 -13.22 2.82
C ILE A 214 3.31 -12.86 1.32
N PRO A 215 4.51 -12.93 0.74
CA PRO A 215 4.73 -12.70 -0.68
C PRO A 215 3.95 -13.67 -1.57
N GLN A 216 3.11 -13.15 -2.47
CA GLN A 216 2.72 -13.83 -3.69
C GLN A 216 3.02 -12.91 -4.89
N ASP A 217 3.60 -13.52 -5.93
CA ASP A 217 4.03 -12.88 -7.17
C ASP A 217 2.83 -12.58 -8.08
N PHE A 218 2.80 -11.37 -8.65
CA PHE A 218 1.88 -11.03 -9.74
C PHE A 218 2.61 -10.24 -10.83
N ASP A 219 2.96 -10.93 -11.91
CA ASP A 219 3.31 -10.37 -13.21
C ASP A 219 2.04 -10.09 -14.02
N ARG A 220 1.40 -8.93 -13.81
CA ARG A 220 0.46 -8.36 -14.79
C ARG A 220 0.56 -6.84 -14.82
N VAL A 221 1.44 -6.37 -15.71
CA VAL A 221 1.53 -4.99 -16.16
C VAL A 221 0.27 -4.65 -16.97
N LEU A 222 -0.50 -3.66 -16.51
CA LEU A 222 -1.68 -3.14 -17.21
C LEU A 222 -1.24 -2.20 -18.35
N ASP A 223 -1.89 -2.36 -19.51
CA ASP A 223 -1.55 -1.72 -20.79
C ASP A 223 -2.08 -0.28 -20.85
N PHE A 224 -1.17 0.70 -20.99
CA PHE A 224 -1.41 2.14 -20.86
C PHE A 224 -1.78 2.83 -22.19
N LYS A 225 -2.84 2.35 -22.86
CA LYS A 225 -3.32 2.98 -24.10
C LYS A 225 -4.72 3.54 -23.92
N THR A 226 -4.81 4.82 -23.53
CA THR A 226 -5.72 5.83 -24.09
C THR A 226 -5.63 7.13 -23.28
N GLY A 227 -5.36 8.24 -23.97
CA GLY A 227 -5.04 9.55 -23.39
C GLY A 227 -6.23 10.40 -22.93
N HIS A 228 -7.42 9.82 -22.77
CA HIS A 228 -8.64 10.55 -22.45
C HIS A 228 -8.90 10.54 -20.93
N CYS A 229 -9.11 11.72 -20.35
CA CYS A 229 -9.40 11.97 -18.93
C CYS A 229 -10.76 11.41 -18.47
N THR A 230 -11.43 10.64 -19.34
CA THR A 230 -12.88 10.44 -19.33
C THR A 230 -13.32 9.01 -19.10
N ARG A 231 -12.40 8.04 -19.10
CA ARG A 231 -12.69 6.75 -18.49
C ARG A 231 -12.70 6.98 -16.98
N VAL A 232 -13.88 7.34 -16.47
CA VAL A 232 -14.30 6.98 -15.12
C VAL A 232 -13.88 5.53 -14.99
N LEU A 233 -12.85 5.25 -14.19
CA LEU A 233 -12.41 3.88 -13.97
C LEU A 233 -13.68 3.10 -13.63
N PRO A 234 -14.02 2.04 -14.39
CA PRO A 234 -15.13 1.19 -13.98
C PRO A 234 -14.87 0.87 -12.50
N PRO A 235 -15.92 0.92 -11.65
CA PRO A 235 -15.73 0.55 -10.26
C PRO A 235 -14.95 -0.77 -10.26
N PRO A 236 -13.84 -0.86 -9.51
CA PRO A 236 -13.02 -2.06 -9.50
C PRO A 236 -13.94 -3.26 -9.34
N PRO A 237 -13.67 -4.39 -10.03
CA PRO A 237 -14.52 -5.57 -9.96
C PRO A 237 -14.92 -5.81 -8.51
N SER A 238 -16.23 -5.93 -8.29
CA SER A 238 -16.84 -5.90 -6.97
C SER A 238 -15.99 -6.68 -5.96
N SER A 239 -15.65 -6.01 -4.87
CA SER A 239 -14.67 -6.31 -3.80
C SER A 239 -14.52 -7.75 -3.26
N SER A 240 -15.25 -8.75 -3.76
CA SER A 240 -15.18 -10.14 -3.33
C SER A 240 -14.10 -10.98 -4.01
N GLU A 241 -13.56 -10.58 -5.16
CA GLU A 241 -12.67 -11.48 -5.94
C GLU A 241 -11.19 -11.38 -5.56
N PHE A 242 -10.74 -10.27 -4.96
CA PHE A 242 -9.34 -10.08 -4.58
C PHE A 242 -9.12 -10.11 -3.06
N PRO A 243 -8.19 -10.96 -2.56
CA PRO A 243 -7.75 -10.90 -1.17
C PRO A 243 -7.35 -9.47 -0.78
N GLU A 244 -7.77 -8.99 0.39
CA GLU A 244 -7.46 -7.65 0.91
C GLU A 244 -5.94 -7.35 0.89
N ALA A 245 -5.12 -8.36 1.15
CA ALA A 245 -3.66 -8.27 1.06
C ALA A 245 -3.13 -7.92 -0.34
N SER A 246 -3.77 -8.45 -1.39
CA SER A 246 -3.39 -8.16 -2.78
C SER A 246 -3.77 -6.73 -3.16
N ARG A 247 -4.90 -6.22 -2.67
CA ARG A 247 -5.31 -4.82 -2.86
C ARG A 247 -4.31 -3.87 -2.22
N ILE A 248 -3.96 -4.08 -0.94
CA ILE A 248 -2.99 -3.23 -0.23
C ILE A 248 -1.63 -3.20 -0.94
N ARG A 249 -1.18 -4.34 -1.48
CA ARG A 249 0.06 -4.40 -2.26
C ARG A 249 -0.03 -3.63 -3.56
N LEU A 250 -1.12 -3.79 -4.32
CA LEU A 250 -1.35 -3.04 -5.54
C LEU A 250 -1.33 -1.54 -5.27
N VAL A 251 -2.10 -1.10 -4.26
CA VAL A 251 -2.13 0.31 -3.84
C VAL A 251 -0.73 0.79 -3.50
N ALA A 252 0.00 0.06 -2.66
CA ALA A 252 1.33 0.48 -2.28
C ALA A 252 2.30 0.52 -3.46
N THR A 253 2.25 -0.44 -4.39
CA THR A 253 3.07 -0.41 -5.61
C THR A 253 2.75 0.83 -6.45
N GLU A 254 1.47 1.14 -6.68
CA GLU A 254 1.04 2.32 -7.43
C GLU A 254 1.45 3.62 -6.73
N VAL A 255 1.36 3.64 -5.40
CA VAL A 255 1.87 4.75 -4.59
C VAL A 255 3.36 4.91 -4.84
N PHE A 256 4.16 3.86 -4.62
CA PHE A 256 5.61 3.88 -4.79
C PHE A 256 6.03 4.30 -6.20
N GLN A 257 5.34 3.81 -7.23
CA GLN A 257 5.58 4.22 -8.61
C GLN A 257 5.26 5.70 -8.83
N THR A 258 4.16 6.20 -8.26
CA THR A 258 3.82 7.63 -8.31
C THR A 258 4.90 8.47 -7.64
N ILE A 259 5.48 8.01 -6.52
CA ILE A 259 6.58 8.73 -5.84
C ILE A 259 7.86 8.69 -6.64
N GLN A 260 8.26 7.50 -7.09
CA GLN A 260 9.47 7.33 -7.86
C GLN A 260 9.43 8.20 -9.11
N LEU A 261 8.26 8.29 -9.74
CA LEU A 261 8.03 9.20 -10.83
C LEU A 261 8.23 10.65 -10.37
N LEU A 262 7.54 11.10 -9.32
CA LEU A 262 7.68 12.47 -8.77
C LEU A 262 9.09 12.83 -8.30
N ASP A 263 9.87 11.86 -7.84
CA ASP A 263 11.23 12.05 -7.38
C ASP A 263 12.26 12.05 -8.52
N SER A 264 12.06 11.23 -9.55
CA SER A 264 13.03 11.05 -10.63
C SER A 264 13.00 12.17 -11.68
N ALA A 265 11.87 12.84 -11.89
CA ALA A 265 11.77 13.86 -12.93
C ALA A 265 10.76 15.00 -12.60
N PRO A 266 10.93 15.73 -11.49
CA PRO A 266 9.95 16.73 -11.03
C PRO A 266 9.71 17.88 -12.02
N SER A 267 10.72 18.27 -12.81
CA SER A 267 10.61 19.30 -13.85
C SER A 267 9.90 18.80 -15.13
N ASP A 268 9.90 17.49 -15.36
CA ASP A 268 9.46 16.90 -16.63
C ASP A 268 8.05 16.31 -16.51
N ILE A 269 7.55 16.15 -15.30
CA ILE A 269 6.19 15.70 -15.04
C ILE A 269 5.25 16.86 -15.30
N SER A 270 4.58 16.80 -16.46
CA SER A 270 3.48 17.72 -16.71
C SER A 270 2.49 17.68 -15.55
N MET A 271 2.03 18.85 -15.13
CA MET A 271 1.01 19.02 -14.09
C MET A 271 -0.22 18.12 -14.32
N LEU A 272 -0.60 17.91 -15.58
CA LEU A 272 -1.64 16.97 -16.00
C LEU A 272 -1.31 15.51 -15.65
N TYR A 273 -0.09 15.06 -15.94
CA TYR A 273 0.32 13.69 -15.62
C TYR A 273 0.32 13.46 -14.10
N GLY A 274 0.84 14.41 -13.33
CA GLY A 274 0.78 14.38 -11.87
C GLY A 274 -0.66 14.26 -11.36
N ALA A 275 -1.56 15.13 -11.83
CA ALA A 275 -2.98 15.10 -11.44
C ALA A 275 -3.66 13.75 -11.73
N ARG A 276 -3.32 13.10 -12.85
CA ARG A 276 -3.85 11.77 -13.21
C ARG A 276 -3.35 10.69 -12.26
N GLN A 277 -2.08 10.72 -11.86
CA GLN A 277 -1.55 9.74 -10.92
C GLN A 277 -2.14 9.92 -9.53
N LEU A 278 -2.27 11.18 -9.07
CA LEU A 278 -2.96 11.47 -7.82
C LEU A 278 -4.42 10.99 -7.85
N LEU A 279 -5.13 11.18 -8.95
CA LEU A 279 -6.52 10.72 -9.10
C LEU A 279 -6.67 9.19 -9.01
N ARG A 280 -5.70 8.43 -9.50
CA ARG A 280 -5.67 6.96 -9.32
C ARG A 280 -5.40 6.58 -7.88
N LEU A 281 -4.40 7.23 -7.29
CA LEU A 281 -4.04 7.04 -5.90
C LEU A 281 -5.22 7.32 -4.95
N ASP A 282 -5.99 8.35 -5.24
CA ASP A 282 -7.22 8.74 -4.54
C ASP A 282 -8.26 7.61 -4.49
N ALA A 283 -8.55 6.99 -5.64
CA ALA A 283 -9.44 5.83 -5.71
C ALA A 283 -8.93 4.66 -4.85
N TYR A 284 -7.63 4.37 -4.92
CA TYR A 284 -7.01 3.31 -4.12
C TYR A 284 -7.06 3.58 -2.61
N LEU A 285 -6.82 4.82 -2.18
CA LEU A 285 -6.95 5.19 -0.77
C LEU A 285 -8.37 4.99 -0.26
N TRP A 286 -9.37 5.35 -1.07
CA TRP A 286 -10.76 5.13 -0.72
C TRP A 286 -11.11 3.63 -0.60
N GLU A 287 -10.63 2.79 -1.53
CA GLU A 287 -10.83 1.34 -1.46
C GLU A 287 -10.24 0.68 -0.21
N LEU A 288 -9.16 1.26 0.33
CA LEU A 288 -8.55 0.83 1.59
C LEU A 288 -9.28 1.36 2.84
N GLY A 289 -10.39 2.08 2.67
CA GLY A 289 -11.13 2.70 3.76
C GLY A 289 -10.44 3.95 4.32
N LEU A 290 -9.48 4.53 3.61
CA LEU A 290 -8.76 5.74 4.01
C LEU A 290 -9.46 7.00 3.47
N SER A 291 -10.78 7.09 3.60
CA SER A 291 -11.63 8.12 2.97
C SER A 291 -11.20 9.56 3.28
N ASN A 292 -10.73 9.84 4.50
CA ASN A 292 -10.23 11.17 4.86
C ASN A 292 -8.99 11.57 4.05
N HIS A 293 -8.10 10.62 3.77
CA HIS A 293 -6.88 10.87 3.00
C HIS A 293 -7.20 10.99 1.51
N ALA A 294 -8.12 10.17 1.00
CA ALA A 294 -8.66 10.33 -0.35
C ALA A 294 -9.27 11.73 -0.53
N ALA A 295 -10.15 12.17 0.38
CA ALA A 295 -10.75 13.49 0.32
C ALA A 295 -9.71 14.64 0.30
N VAL A 296 -8.68 14.53 1.14
CA VAL A 296 -7.58 15.51 1.16
C VAL A 296 -6.81 15.53 -0.17
N LEU A 297 -6.47 14.36 -0.71
CA LEU A 297 -5.80 14.22 -2.00
C LEU A 297 -6.66 14.80 -3.13
N ASN A 298 -7.97 14.55 -3.09
CA ASN A 298 -8.91 15.01 -4.07
C ASN A 298 -9.09 16.53 -4.11
N ASN A 299 -9.06 17.20 -2.96
CA ASN A 299 -9.01 18.67 -2.90
C ASN A 299 -7.82 19.25 -3.69
N TRP A 300 -6.67 18.57 -3.68
CA TRP A 300 -5.52 19.01 -4.49
C TRP A 300 -5.70 18.71 -5.96
N ILE A 301 -6.21 17.52 -6.30
CA ILE A 301 -6.53 17.16 -7.69
C ILE A 301 -7.47 18.19 -8.31
N ILE A 302 -8.49 18.63 -7.57
CA ILE A 302 -9.42 19.69 -7.99
C ILE A 302 -8.69 21.01 -8.19
N THR A 303 -7.81 21.40 -7.27
CA THR A 303 -7.03 22.63 -7.38
C THR A 303 -6.16 22.62 -8.65
N ILE A 304 -5.49 21.50 -8.91
CA ILE A 304 -4.66 21.32 -10.11
C ILE A 304 -5.53 21.38 -11.37
N TYR A 305 -6.63 20.62 -11.43
CA TYR A 305 -7.50 20.63 -12.60
C TYR A 305 -8.21 21.96 -12.82
N ARG A 306 -8.56 22.71 -11.76
CA ARG A 306 -9.11 24.07 -11.89
C ARG A 306 -8.08 25.01 -12.53
N ARG A 307 -6.83 24.94 -12.10
CA ARG A 307 -5.74 25.71 -12.72
C ARG A 307 -5.57 25.33 -14.20
N LEU A 308 -5.56 24.03 -14.50
CA LEU A 308 -5.49 23.55 -15.89
C LEU A 308 -6.71 24.00 -16.71
N ALA A 309 -7.92 23.96 -16.13
CA ALA A 309 -9.17 24.38 -16.78
C ALA A 309 -9.19 25.89 -17.07
N SER A 310 -8.61 26.71 -16.19
CA SER A 310 -8.48 28.16 -16.40
C SER A 310 -7.65 28.51 -17.64
N SER A 311 -6.65 27.68 -17.96
CA SER A 311 -5.86 27.81 -19.20
C SER A 311 -6.51 27.09 -20.38
N HIS A 312 -7.15 25.94 -20.16
CA HIS A 312 -7.72 25.10 -21.19
C HIS A 312 -9.00 24.40 -20.71
N ARG A 313 -10.16 24.88 -21.18
CA ARG A 313 -11.50 24.36 -20.84
C ARG A 313 -11.70 22.85 -21.03
N LYS A 314 -10.89 22.19 -21.86
CA LYS A 314 -10.91 20.73 -22.02
C LYS A 314 -10.67 19.94 -20.71
N PHE A 315 -10.19 20.60 -19.66
CA PHE A 315 -9.99 19.98 -18.34
C PHE A 315 -11.15 20.16 -17.37
N THR A 316 -12.19 20.94 -17.71
CA THR A 316 -13.41 21.08 -16.90
C THR A 316 -14.06 19.72 -16.55
N PRO A 317 -14.11 18.72 -17.45
CA PRO A 317 -14.58 17.38 -17.10
C PRO A 317 -13.75 16.71 -15.99
N CYS A 318 -12.42 16.90 -15.99
CA CYS A 318 -11.56 16.34 -14.96
C CYS A 318 -11.80 17.03 -13.59
N VAL A 319 -12.11 18.34 -13.57
CA VAL A 319 -12.53 19.06 -12.36
C VAL A 319 -13.81 18.45 -11.81
N SER A 320 -14.82 18.28 -12.68
CA SER A 320 -16.10 17.67 -12.30
C SER A 320 -15.90 16.27 -11.74
N HIS A 321 -15.11 15.43 -12.41
CA HIS A 321 -14.85 14.07 -11.96
C HIS A 321 -14.21 14.03 -10.56
N ALA A 322 -13.19 14.87 -10.33
CA ALA A 322 -12.52 14.95 -9.04
C ALA A 322 -13.51 15.38 -7.94
N LEU A 323 -14.36 16.39 -8.21
CA LEU A 323 -15.44 16.76 -7.28
C LEU A 323 -16.42 15.63 -7.02
N GLY A 324 -16.79 14.88 -8.05
CA GLY A 324 -17.65 13.70 -7.92
C GLY A 324 -17.07 12.66 -6.98
N ASN A 325 -15.75 12.47 -6.97
CA ASN A 325 -15.08 11.56 -6.04
C ASN A 325 -15.03 12.16 -4.63
N LEU A 326 -14.70 13.44 -4.53
CA LEU A 326 -14.67 14.18 -3.28
C LEU A 326 -16.05 14.20 -2.57
N ILE A 327 -17.16 14.30 -3.30
CA ILE A 327 -18.54 14.15 -2.77
C ILE A 327 -18.75 12.77 -2.13
N VAL A 328 -18.19 11.72 -2.74
CA VAL A 328 -18.27 10.35 -2.22
C VAL A 328 -17.44 10.21 -0.94
N PHE A 329 -16.28 10.85 -0.85
CA PHE A 329 -15.36 10.70 0.28
C PHE A 329 -15.65 11.64 1.46
N GLY A 330 -16.12 12.85 1.17
CA GLY A 330 -16.34 13.93 2.14
C GLY A 330 -17.59 13.75 3.01
N SER A 331 -18.18 12.56 3.06
CA SER A 331 -19.40 12.29 3.82
C SER A 331 -19.15 12.46 5.33
N GLY A 332 -19.62 13.56 5.92
CA GLY A 332 -19.69 13.68 7.38
C GLY A 332 -19.96 15.06 7.96
N THR A 333 -19.87 16.15 7.19
CA THR A 333 -20.09 17.52 7.71
C THR A 333 -21.01 18.33 6.80
N PRO A 334 -21.98 19.11 7.33
CA PRO A 334 -22.85 19.97 6.53
C PRO A 334 -22.09 21.01 5.69
N GLU A 335 -20.98 21.53 6.21
CA GLU A 335 -20.10 22.49 5.51
C GLU A 335 -19.59 21.93 4.17
N TRP A 336 -19.47 20.59 4.10
CA TRP A 336 -19.11 19.88 2.89
C TRP A 336 -20.12 20.07 1.75
N LEU A 337 -21.42 20.09 2.07
CA LEU A 337 -22.48 20.24 1.08
C LEU A 337 -22.45 21.62 0.44
N ASP A 338 -22.13 22.67 1.21
CA ASP A 338 -22.04 24.03 0.70
C ASP A 338 -20.89 24.18 -0.31
N ILE A 339 -19.75 23.55 -0.05
CA ILE A 339 -18.60 23.50 -0.98
C ILE A 339 -18.97 22.76 -2.26
N CYS A 340 -19.67 21.63 -2.14
CA CYS A 340 -20.14 20.87 -3.30
C CYS A 340 -21.15 21.67 -4.11
N LYS A 341 -22.10 22.35 -3.44
CA LYS A 341 -23.09 23.22 -4.06
C LYS A 341 -22.45 24.33 -4.86
N SER A 342 -21.58 25.13 -4.25
CA SER A 342 -20.94 26.27 -4.92
C SER A 342 -20.15 25.81 -6.14
N THR A 343 -19.53 24.64 -6.06
CA THR A 343 -18.72 24.13 -7.15
C THR A 343 -19.55 23.52 -8.27
N ILE A 344 -20.61 22.77 -7.95
CA ILE A 344 -21.52 22.23 -8.98
C ILE A 344 -22.22 23.37 -9.72
N VAL A 345 -22.69 24.40 -9.01
CA VAL A 345 -23.28 25.58 -9.64
C VAL A 345 -22.30 26.23 -10.60
N MET A 346 -21.06 26.49 -10.16
CA MET A 346 -20.01 27.04 -11.02
C MET A 346 -19.78 26.21 -12.29
N ILE A 347 -19.67 24.89 -12.14
CA ILE A 347 -19.43 23.99 -13.28
C ILE A 347 -20.65 23.94 -14.20
N CYS A 348 -21.86 23.85 -13.66
CA CYS A 348 -23.08 23.83 -14.45
C CYS A 348 -23.25 25.14 -15.24
N GLU A 349 -23.04 26.29 -14.62
CA GLU A 349 -23.09 27.60 -15.28
C GLU A 349 -22.04 27.71 -16.39
N GLU A 350 -20.78 27.34 -16.10
CA GLU A 350 -19.70 27.40 -17.09
C GLU A 350 -19.95 26.45 -18.29
N VAL A 351 -20.59 25.31 -18.06
CA VAL A 351 -20.80 24.26 -19.05
C VAL A 351 -22.05 24.49 -19.91
N VAL A 352 -23.13 24.98 -19.31
CA VAL A 352 -24.37 25.29 -20.04
C VAL A 352 -24.10 26.32 -21.14
N ASP A 353 -23.20 27.27 -20.88
CA ASP A 353 -22.89 28.35 -21.82
C ASP A 353 -21.93 27.95 -22.95
N THR A 354 -21.19 26.84 -22.85
CA THR A 354 -19.95 26.67 -23.63
C THR A 354 -19.90 25.53 -24.63
N HIS A 355 -21.02 24.85 -24.93
CA HIS A 355 -21.06 23.72 -25.90
C HIS A 355 -19.94 22.70 -25.61
N THR A 356 -19.81 22.28 -24.35
CA THR A 356 -18.85 21.25 -23.96
C THR A 356 -19.09 19.95 -24.73
N ASP A 357 -18.03 19.19 -24.94
CA ASP A 357 -18.10 17.84 -25.47
C ASP A 357 -19.13 16.97 -24.72
N ASP A 358 -19.71 16.01 -25.43
CA ASP A 358 -20.74 15.10 -24.91
C ASP A 358 -20.25 14.37 -23.65
N VAL A 359 -18.96 14.03 -23.63
CA VAL A 359 -18.31 13.32 -22.53
C VAL A 359 -18.18 14.18 -21.27
N GLY A 360 -17.85 15.47 -21.42
CA GLY A 360 -17.82 16.41 -20.31
C GLY A 360 -19.19 16.59 -19.67
N SER A 361 -20.23 16.71 -20.51
CA SER A 361 -21.62 16.78 -20.05
C SER A 361 -22.02 15.54 -19.23
N LEU A 362 -21.59 14.34 -19.63
CA LEU A 362 -21.85 13.11 -18.86
C LEU A 362 -21.14 13.09 -17.51
N CYS A 363 -19.87 13.53 -17.45
CA CYS A 363 -19.12 13.62 -16.19
C CYS A 363 -19.80 14.57 -15.20
N ILE A 364 -20.32 15.67 -15.70
CA ILE A 364 -21.03 16.68 -14.91
C ILE A 364 -22.34 16.13 -14.39
N ALA A 365 -23.16 15.52 -15.25
CA ALA A 365 -24.38 14.89 -14.80
C ALA A 365 -24.13 13.81 -13.73
N ALA A 366 -23.12 12.95 -13.93
CA ALA A 366 -22.74 11.96 -12.93
C ALA A 366 -22.32 12.60 -11.59
N THR A 367 -21.67 13.76 -11.64
CA THR A 367 -21.29 14.53 -10.44
C THR A 367 -22.51 15.15 -9.74
N MET A 368 -23.44 15.72 -10.51
CA MET A 368 -24.70 16.27 -10.02
C MET A 368 -25.55 15.18 -9.34
N HIS A 369 -25.66 14.01 -9.97
CA HIS A 369 -26.34 12.85 -9.40
C HIS A 369 -25.74 12.43 -8.04
N ARG A 370 -24.41 12.32 -7.94
CA ARG A 370 -23.75 11.99 -6.66
C ARG A 370 -24.05 13.02 -5.58
N TYR A 371 -24.10 14.30 -5.95
CA TYR A 371 -24.47 15.37 -5.02
C TYR A 371 -25.94 15.32 -4.60
N ALA A 372 -26.87 15.08 -5.53
CA ALA A 372 -28.28 14.87 -5.23
C ALA A 372 -28.49 13.67 -4.30
N SER A 373 -27.78 12.57 -4.53
CA SER A 373 -27.78 11.41 -3.63
C SER A 373 -27.33 11.80 -2.21
N LYS A 374 -26.26 12.58 -2.08
CA LYS A 374 -25.83 13.11 -0.77
C LYS A 374 -26.88 14.03 -0.14
N LEU A 375 -27.47 14.96 -0.90
CA LEU A 375 -28.56 15.80 -0.38
C LEU A 375 -29.71 14.95 0.18
N ALA A 376 -30.08 13.87 -0.51
CA ALA A 376 -31.11 12.94 -0.03
C ALA A 376 -30.69 12.19 1.24
N GLU A 377 -29.41 11.78 1.38
CA GLU A 377 -28.89 11.18 2.62
C GLU A 377 -29.01 12.14 3.83
N TYR A 378 -28.87 13.45 3.61
CA TYR A 378 -29.07 14.48 4.65
C TYR A 378 -30.54 14.91 4.81
N GLY A 379 -31.49 14.26 4.14
CA GLY A 379 -32.93 14.57 4.22
C GLY A 379 -33.34 15.83 3.45
N LEU A 380 -32.46 16.40 2.63
CA LEU A 380 -32.72 17.58 1.80
C LEU A 380 -33.37 17.19 0.46
N HIS A 381 -34.49 16.47 0.52
CA HIS A 381 -35.10 15.82 -0.65
C HIS A 381 -35.56 16.80 -1.74
N ASP A 382 -36.08 17.99 -1.39
CA ASP A 382 -36.50 18.98 -2.39
C ASP A 382 -35.32 19.47 -3.25
N TYR A 383 -34.18 19.74 -2.61
CA TYR A 383 -32.96 20.13 -3.31
C TYR A 383 -32.39 18.96 -4.13
N ALA A 384 -32.45 17.74 -3.58
CA ALA A 384 -32.03 16.54 -4.31
C ALA A 384 -32.85 16.37 -5.61
N ILE A 385 -34.18 16.52 -5.55
CA ILE A 385 -35.07 16.43 -6.71
C ILE A 385 -34.70 17.46 -7.79
N GLU A 386 -34.42 18.71 -7.40
CA GLU A 386 -34.05 19.76 -8.36
C GLU A 386 -32.73 19.44 -9.06
N VAL A 387 -31.69 19.08 -8.30
CA VAL A 387 -30.38 18.72 -8.87
C VAL A 387 -30.48 17.48 -9.76
N GLU A 388 -31.27 16.48 -9.36
CA GLU A 388 -31.45 15.24 -10.11
C GLU A 388 -32.20 15.49 -11.44
N ARG A 389 -33.18 16.39 -11.46
CA ARG A 389 -33.85 16.82 -12.71
C ARG A 389 -32.89 17.48 -13.68
N GLN A 390 -32.00 18.34 -13.18
CA GLN A 390 -30.99 18.99 -14.01
C GLN A 390 -29.96 17.98 -14.54
N SER A 391 -29.51 17.05 -13.69
CA SER A 391 -28.64 15.92 -14.07
C SER A 391 -29.27 15.09 -15.20
N PHE A 392 -30.53 14.69 -15.02
CA PHE A 392 -31.28 13.92 -16.01
C PHE A 392 -31.46 14.67 -17.34
N ALA A 393 -31.80 15.96 -17.29
CA ALA A 393 -31.93 16.78 -18.49
C ALA A 393 -30.62 16.84 -19.29
N LEU A 394 -29.49 16.95 -18.59
CA LEU A 394 -28.16 16.97 -19.21
C LEU A 394 -27.81 15.61 -19.85
N GLN A 395 -28.08 14.49 -19.16
CA GLN A 395 -27.87 13.14 -19.71
C GLN A 395 -28.71 12.88 -20.94
N ARG A 396 -30.00 13.23 -20.89
CA ARG A 396 -30.92 13.05 -22.01
C ARG A 396 -30.48 13.86 -23.22
N ARG A 397 -29.97 15.09 -23.02
CA ARG A 397 -29.40 15.91 -24.09
C ARG A 397 -28.24 15.16 -24.76
N VAL A 398 -27.27 14.67 -23.99
CA VAL A 398 -26.12 13.93 -24.52
C VAL A 398 -26.58 12.66 -25.27
N ARG A 399 -27.50 11.89 -24.69
CA ARG A 399 -28.02 10.67 -25.32
C ARG A 399 -28.67 10.96 -26.67
N LEU A 400 -29.40 12.06 -26.79
CA LEU A 400 -30.01 12.49 -28.05
C LEU A 400 -28.95 12.89 -29.10
N VAL A 401 -27.90 13.60 -28.68
CA VAL A 401 -26.78 13.95 -29.57
C VAL A 401 -26.07 12.68 -30.06
N LEU A 402 -25.75 11.75 -29.16
CA LEU A 402 -25.16 10.46 -29.50
C LEU A 402 -26.07 9.62 -30.41
N ALA A 403 -27.38 9.66 -30.22
CA ALA A 403 -28.32 8.95 -31.08
C ALA A 403 -28.41 9.59 -32.50
N GLN A 404 -28.27 10.90 -32.60
CA GLN A 404 -28.33 11.64 -33.85
C GLN A 404 -27.05 11.57 -34.68
N SER A 405 -25.88 11.39 -34.03
CA SER A 405 -24.59 11.35 -34.74
C SER A 405 -24.44 10.13 -35.67
N GLY A 406 -25.27 9.10 -35.55
CA GLY A 406 -25.30 7.94 -36.45
C GLY A 406 -24.06 7.03 -36.38
N GLU A 407 -23.00 7.44 -35.68
CA GLU A 407 -21.75 6.68 -35.51
C GLU A 407 -21.86 5.48 -34.56
N VAL A 408 -22.97 5.37 -33.81
CA VAL A 408 -23.24 4.28 -32.86
C VAL A 408 -23.24 2.89 -33.52
N GLN A 409 -23.40 2.82 -34.84
CA GLN A 409 -23.46 1.54 -35.55
C GLN A 409 -22.08 0.94 -35.90
N SER A 410 -20.99 1.72 -35.98
CA SER A 410 -19.71 1.21 -36.53
C SER A 410 -18.52 1.18 -35.55
N GLY A 411 -18.55 1.95 -34.45
CA GLY A 411 -17.45 2.01 -33.47
C GLY A 411 -17.74 1.26 -32.16
N LEU A 412 -16.78 0.48 -31.65
CA LEU A 412 -16.88 -0.17 -30.32
C LEU A 412 -16.98 0.87 -29.20
N GLU A 413 -16.24 1.99 -29.32
CA GLU A 413 -16.19 3.07 -28.33
C GLU A 413 -17.53 3.80 -28.20
N SER A 414 -18.21 4.08 -29.32
CA SER A 414 -19.53 4.73 -29.32
C SER A 414 -20.62 3.88 -28.65
N LYS A 415 -20.51 2.54 -28.73
CA LYS A 415 -21.44 1.63 -28.04
C LYS A 415 -21.24 1.64 -26.52
N GLU A 416 -19.99 1.70 -26.05
CA GLU A 416 -19.68 1.81 -24.62
C GLU A 416 -20.23 3.14 -24.05
N GLU A 417 -20.01 4.26 -24.75
CA GLU A 417 -20.50 5.58 -24.31
C GLU A 417 -22.03 5.65 -24.28
N PHE A 418 -22.71 5.11 -25.30
CA PHE A 418 -24.17 5.06 -25.33
C PHE A 418 -24.74 4.18 -24.20
N TYR A 419 -24.15 3.02 -23.95
CA TYR A 419 -24.53 2.15 -22.85
C TYR A 419 -24.34 2.84 -21.50
N TRP A 420 -23.19 3.50 -21.32
CA TRP A 420 -22.89 4.23 -20.09
C TRP A 420 -23.84 5.40 -19.84
N ALA A 421 -24.17 6.17 -20.88
CA ALA A 421 -25.16 7.25 -20.79
C ALA A 421 -26.54 6.72 -20.38
N THR A 422 -26.96 5.58 -20.96
CA THR A 422 -28.24 4.93 -20.65
C THR A 422 -28.25 4.38 -19.21
N TYR A 423 -27.15 3.78 -18.76
CA TYR A 423 -27.00 3.29 -17.40
C TYR A 423 -27.08 4.43 -16.37
N LEU A 424 -26.38 5.53 -16.60
CA LEU A 424 -26.43 6.71 -15.73
C LEU A 424 -27.83 7.32 -15.68
N GLU A 425 -28.53 7.37 -16.82
CA GLU A 425 -29.92 7.82 -16.90
C GLU A 425 -30.85 6.95 -16.03
N ALA A 426 -30.69 5.62 -16.09
CA ALA A 426 -31.46 4.69 -15.27
C ALA A 426 -31.24 4.93 -13.77
N ILE A 427 -29.98 5.11 -13.35
CA ILE A 427 -29.64 5.40 -11.95
C ILE A 427 -30.26 6.73 -11.51
N CYS A 428 -30.15 7.78 -12.33
CA CYS A 428 -30.66 9.10 -12.00
C CYS A 428 -32.18 9.07 -11.82
N LEU A 429 -32.90 8.40 -12.73
CA LEU A 429 -34.34 8.21 -12.64
C LEU A 429 -34.75 7.40 -11.39
N GLY A 430 -33.97 6.37 -11.03
CA GLY A 430 -34.17 5.60 -9.81
C GLY A 430 -34.05 6.46 -8.53
N GLN A 431 -32.99 7.27 -8.43
CA GLN A 431 -32.78 8.17 -7.29
C GLN A 431 -33.81 9.30 -7.24
N LEU A 432 -34.22 9.81 -8.40
CA LEU A 432 -35.31 10.79 -8.51
C LEU A 432 -36.62 10.20 -7.97
N ALA A 433 -36.97 8.97 -8.37
CA ALA A 433 -38.16 8.28 -7.89
C ALA A 433 -38.15 8.09 -6.36
N GLN A 434 -36.99 7.72 -5.79
CA GLN A 434 -36.83 7.60 -4.34
C GLN A 434 -37.05 8.94 -3.62
N SER A 435 -36.42 10.01 -4.12
CA SER A 435 -36.54 11.35 -3.52
C SER A 435 -37.96 11.90 -3.66
N LEU A 436 -38.63 11.71 -4.80
CA LEU A 436 -40.03 12.07 -5.01
C LEU A 436 -40.96 11.31 -4.04
N THR A 437 -40.71 10.01 -3.84
CA THR A 437 -41.46 9.20 -2.87
C THR A 437 -41.32 9.74 -1.45
N ALA A 438 -40.10 10.14 -1.05
CA ALA A 438 -39.84 10.74 0.26
C ALA A 438 -40.58 12.07 0.48
N THR A 439 -40.89 12.80 -0.61
CA THR A 439 -41.69 14.04 -0.58
C THR A 439 -43.18 13.84 -0.89
N CYS A 440 -43.67 12.60 -0.89
CA CYS A 440 -45.06 12.23 -1.20
C CYS A 440 -45.54 12.59 -2.62
N GLN A 441 -44.63 12.79 -3.58
CA GLN A 441 -44.93 12.98 -5.02
C GLN A 441 -45.03 11.64 -5.75
N HIS A 442 -45.98 10.80 -5.33
CA HIS A 442 -46.10 9.40 -5.79
C HIS A 442 -46.36 9.23 -7.29
N PRO A 443 -47.19 10.04 -7.97
CA PRO A 443 -47.40 9.90 -9.42
C PRO A 443 -46.12 10.12 -10.23
N GLU A 444 -45.37 11.18 -9.91
CA GLU A 444 -44.09 11.48 -10.55
C GLU A 444 -43.05 10.41 -10.24
N ALA A 445 -43.02 9.93 -8.99
CA ALA A 445 -42.12 8.83 -8.60
C ALA A 445 -42.36 7.57 -9.43
N LEU A 446 -43.63 7.21 -9.69
CA LEU A 446 -43.99 6.06 -10.51
C LEU A 446 -43.53 6.24 -11.97
N VAL A 447 -43.70 7.44 -12.54
CA VAL A 447 -43.23 7.75 -13.90
C VAL A 447 -41.72 7.64 -14.00
N SER A 448 -40.98 8.24 -13.06
CA SER A 448 -39.52 8.15 -13.01
C SER A 448 -39.04 6.71 -12.82
N GLY A 449 -39.67 5.94 -11.92
CA GLY A 449 -39.34 4.54 -11.68
C GLY A 449 -39.55 3.65 -12.91
N ASN A 450 -40.68 3.82 -13.62
CA ASN A 450 -40.92 3.11 -14.88
C ASN A 450 -39.93 3.52 -15.98
N GLY A 451 -39.53 4.80 -16.02
CA GLY A 451 -38.49 5.28 -16.92
C GLY A 451 -37.13 4.63 -16.65
N ALA A 452 -36.75 4.44 -15.38
CA ALA A 452 -35.53 3.76 -15.00
C ALA A 452 -35.52 2.30 -15.49
N ILE A 453 -36.62 1.59 -15.32
CA ILE A 453 -36.79 0.20 -15.79
C ILE A 453 -36.71 0.13 -17.31
N ALA A 454 -37.25 1.11 -18.03
CA ALA A 454 -37.18 1.15 -19.48
C ALA A 454 -35.77 1.39 -20.04
N CYS A 455 -34.83 1.83 -19.19
CA CYS A 455 -33.43 2.04 -19.57
C CYS A 455 -32.55 0.79 -19.37
N THR A 456 -33.01 -0.20 -18.58
CA THR A 456 -32.32 -1.48 -18.35
C THR A 456 -32.76 -2.54 -19.34
#